data_AF-A0A2K0XY92-F1
#
_entry.id   AF-A0A2K0XY92-F1
#
_cell.length_a   1.000
_cell.length_b   1.000
_cell.length_c   1.000
_cell.angle_alpha   90.00
_cell.angle_beta   90.00
_cell.angle_gamma   90.00
#
_symmetry.space_group_name_H-M   'P 1'
#
loop_
_entity.id
_entity.type
_entity.pdbx_description
1 polymer ?
#
loop_
_entity_poly.entity_id
_entity_poly.type
_entity_poly.pdbx_seq_one_letter_code
_entity_poly.pdbx_strand_id
1 'polypeptide(L)'
;MDEFARAEAAVSEALLFLSEVPGRGEAVSLPHLVGQRFAALGELVSENGAFAAEGKGVAKSLAEWNVHHTFRSLLCHGTATVTVDHRGRWHLVLKMLTFRSGEAVRESMVIDEEEAAERLTALHASRQRLEGRLRGMTAGICR
;
A
#
# COMPACT_ATOMS: atom_id res chain seq x y z
N MET A 1 -8.03 1.50 8.64
CA MET A 1 -6.98 0.55 9.09
C MET A 1 -7.13 -0.81 8.40
N ASP A 2 -8.33 -1.40 8.36
CA ASP A 2 -8.58 -2.70 7.70
C ASP A 2 -8.09 -2.76 6.24
N GLU A 3 -8.40 -1.73 5.44
CA GLU A 3 -7.99 -1.66 4.02
C GLU A 3 -6.46 -1.76 3.84
N PHE A 4 -5.67 -1.12 4.71
CA PHE A 4 -4.21 -1.21 4.66
C PHE A 4 -3.72 -2.60 5.06
N ALA A 5 -4.22 -3.13 6.18
CA ALA A 5 -3.83 -4.46 6.66
C ALA A 5 -4.10 -5.56 5.63
N ARG A 6 -5.24 -5.49 4.93
CA ARG A 6 -5.60 -6.45 3.88
C ARG A 6 -4.69 -6.38 2.66
N ALA A 7 -4.36 -5.17 2.19
CA ALA A 7 -3.40 -5.02 1.09
C ALA A 7 -2.01 -5.53 1.47
N GLU A 8 -1.56 -5.25 2.70
CA GLU A 8 -0.28 -5.71 3.22
C GLU A 8 -0.23 -7.25 3.32
N ALA A 9 -1.33 -7.88 3.77
CA ALA A 9 -1.47 -9.33 3.81
C ALA A 9 -1.40 -9.92 2.40
N ALA A 10 -2.17 -9.38 1.45
CA ALA A 10 -2.19 -9.87 0.07
C ALA A 10 -0.81 -9.78 -0.62
N VAL A 11 -0.06 -8.70 -0.39
CA VAL A 11 1.32 -8.57 -0.89
C VAL A 11 2.25 -9.60 -0.24
N SER A 12 2.07 -9.87 1.05
CA SER A 12 2.88 -10.85 1.78
C SER A 12 2.62 -12.27 1.32
N GLU A 13 1.35 -12.63 1.14
CA GLU A 13 0.93 -13.92 0.60
C GLU A 13 1.42 -14.12 -0.82
N ALA A 14 1.34 -13.08 -1.67
CA ALA A 14 1.88 -13.14 -3.02
C ALA A 14 3.40 -13.37 -3.01
N LEU A 15 4.17 -12.64 -2.20
CA LEU A 15 5.61 -12.85 -2.07
C LEU A 15 5.96 -14.26 -1.61
N LEU A 16 5.24 -14.77 -0.61
CA LEU A 16 5.43 -16.15 -0.12
C LEU A 16 5.18 -17.15 -1.25
N PHE A 17 4.06 -17.03 -1.97
CA PHE A 17 3.77 -17.89 -3.11
C PHE A 17 4.87 -17.83 -4.19
N LEU A 18 5.32 -16.62 -4.56
CA LEU A 18 6.38 -16.47 -5.57
C LEU A 18 7.69 -17.11 -5.13
N SER A 19 8.01 -17.09 -3.83
CA SER A 19 9.21 -17.73 -3.28
C SER A 19 9.20 -19.25 -3.38
N GLU A 20 8.03 -19.85 -3.58
CA GLU A 20 7.85 -21.30 -3.71
C GLU A 20 7.82 -21.78 -5.17
N VAL A 21 7.91 -20.86 -6.15
CA VAL A 21 7.89 -21.20 -7.58
C VAL A 21 9.22 -21.85 -8.01
N PRO A 22 9.23 -23.10 -8.50
CA PRO A 22 10.47 -23.80 -8.84
C PRO A 22 11.33 -23.05 -9.88
N GLY A 23 12.62 -22.88 -9.59
CA GLY A 23 13.60 -22.27 -10.50
C GLY A 23 13.52 -20.75 -10.65
N ARG A 24 12.59 -20.08 -9.95
CA ARG A 24 12.45 -18.61 -9.90
C ARG A 24 12.32 -18.09 -8.47
N GLY A 25 11.75 -18.88 -7.56
CA GLY A 25 11.46 -18.52 -6.18
C GLY A 25 12.70 -18.29 -5.33
N GLU A 26 13.84 -18.88 -5.68
CA GLU A 26 15.11 -18.72 -4.97
C GLU A 26 15.63 -17.27 -5.01
N ALA A 27 15.18 -16.48 -6.00
CA ALA A 27 15.53 -15.07 -6.14
C ALA A 27 14.58 -14.12 -5.37
N VAL A 28 13.51 -14.65 -4.75
CA VAL A 28 12.49 -13.86 -4.07
C VAL A 28 12.92 -13.52 -2.64
N SER A 29 13.08 -12.23 -2.36
CA SER A 29 13.34 -11.73 -1.00
C SER A 29 12.04 -11.63 -0.21
N LEU A 30 12.05 -12.10 1.04
CA LEU A 30 10.95 -12.00 2.01
C LEU A 30 11.30 -11.04 3.16
N PRO A 31 11.36 -9.72 2.92
CA PRO A 31 11.77 -8.76 3.93
C PRO A 31 10.73 -8.60 5.05
N HIS A 32 11.21 -8.24 6.24
CA HIS A 32 10.34 -8.07 7.42
C HIS A 32 9.47 -6.82 7.34
N LEU A 33 9.99 -5.71 6.82
CA LEU A 33 9.29 -4.43 6.83
C LEU A 33 8.25 -4.34 5.71
N VAL A 34 7.09 -3.78 6.02
CA VAL A 34 5.98 -3.60 5.08
C VAL A 34 6.43 -2.91 3.79
N GLY A 35 7.05 -1.73 3.90
CA GLY A 35 7.50 -0.99 2.72
C GLY A 35 8.50 -1.78 1.87
N GLN A 36 9.36 -2.58 2.50
CA GLN A 36 10.31 -3.44 1.79
C GLN A 36 9.61 -4.57 1.05
N ARG A 37 8.51 -5.13 1.60
CA ARG A 37 7.70 -6.15 0.90
C ARG A 37 7.06 -5.58 -0.37
N PHE A 38 6.48 -4.39 -0.29
CA PHE A 38 5.94 -3.72 -1.49
C PHE A 38 7.04 -3.44 -2.53
N ALA A 39 8.21 -2.98 -2.10
CA ALA A 39 9.35 -2.77 -2.99
C ALA A 39 9.83 -4.08 -3.63
N ALA A 40 10.02 -5.14 -2.84
CA ALA A 40 10.44 -6.45 -3.33
C ALA A 40 9.47 -7.01 -4.38
N LEU A 41 8.17 -6.91 -4.12
CA LEU A 41 7.17 -7.34 -5.11
C LEU A 41 7.21 -6.46 -6.37
N GLY A 42 7.39 -5.15 -6.21
CA GLY A 42 7.54 -4.21 -7.32
C GLY A 42 8.70 -4.57 -8.25
N GLU A 43 9.86 -4.92 -7.70
CA GLU A 43 11.03 -5.38 -8.47
C GLU A 43 10.74 -6.67 -9.22
N LEU A 44 10.09 -7.64 -8.58
CA LEU A 44 9.74 -8.93 -9.18
C LEU A 44 8.80 -8.80 -10.39
N VAL A 45 7.88 -7.83 -10.37
CA VAL A 45 6.90 -7.59 -11.45
C VAL A 45 7.28 -6.45 -12.39
N SER A 46 8.47 -5.87 -12.22
CA SER A 46 9.03 -4.86 -13.12
C SER A 46 9.30 -5.44 -14.51
N GLU A 47 9.60 -4.60 -15.50
CA GLU A 47 9.85 -5.05 -16.89
C GLU A 47 10.97 -6.09 -17.00
N ASN A 48 11.97 -6.01 -16.12
CA ASN A 48 13.11 -6.94 -16.06
C ASN A 48 13.01 -7.92 -14.89
N GLY A 49 11.88 -7.90 -14.18
CA GLY A 49 11.65 -8.72 -13.00
C GLY A 49 11.45 -10.19 -13.33
N ALA A 50 11.77 -11.05 -12.36
CA ALA A 50 11.62 -12.49 -12.50
C ALA A 50 10.19 -12.92 -12.87
N PHE A 51 9.16 -12.10 -12.60
CA PHE A 51 7.74 -12.31 -12.87
C PHE A 51 7.10 -11.20 -13.74
N ALA A 52 7.88 -10.60 -14.65
CA ALA A 52 7.42 -9.53 -15.53
C ALA A 52 6.20 -9.91 -16.39
N ALA A 53 6.19 -11.13 -16.93
CA ALA A 53 5.15 -11.59 -17.86
C ALA A 53 3.79 -11.73 -17.16
N GLU A 54 3.77 -12.31 -15.97
CA GLU A 54 2.57 -12.54 -15.16
C GLU A 54 2.16 -11.28 -14.39
N GLY A 55 3.14 -10.43 -14.06
CA GLY A 55 3.01 -9.25 -13.19
C GLY A 55 2.60 -7.96 -13.89
N LYS A 56 2.38 -7.94 -15.22
CA LYS A 56 2.10 -6.72 -16.00
C LYS A 56 0.98 -5.83 -15.42
N GLY A 57 -0.07 -6.43 -14.86
CA GLY A 57 -1.16 -5.70 -14.21
C GLY A 57 -0.90 -5.31 -12.75
N VAL A 58 0.03 -6.01 -12.08
CA VAL A 58 0.37 -5.81 -10.66
C VAL A 58 1.20 -4.55 -10.49
N ALA A 59 2.20 -4.30 -11.32
CA ALA A 59 3.06 -3.11 -11.25
C ALA A 59 2.25 -1.81 -11.21
N LYS A 60 1.26 -1.68 -12.12
CA LYS A 60 0.36 -0.53 -12.15
C LYS A 60 -0.48 -0.41 -10.87
N SER A 61 -1.07 -1.50 -10.39
CA SER A 61 -1.87 -1.47 -9.17
C SER A 61 -1.04 -1.21 -7.90
N LEU A 62 0.24 -1.61 -7.86
CA LEU A 62 1.16 -1.22 -6.79
C LEU A 62 1.43 0.28 -6.79
N ALA A 63 1.65 0.88 -7.97
CA ALA A 63 1.82 2.32 -8.09
C ALA A 63 0.56 3.08 -7.66
N GLU A 64 -0.63 2.63 -8.10
CA GLU A 64 -1.93 3.17 -7.66
C GLU A 64 -2.16 3.02 -6.15
N TRP A 65 -1.68 1.94 -5.54
CA TRP A 65 -1.78 1.75 -4.09
C TRP A 65 -0.82 2.64 -3.32
N ASN A 66 0.40 2.84 -3.85
CA ASN A 66 1.46 3.59 -3.18
C ASN A 66 1.10 5.07 -2.95
N VAL A 67 0.18 5.63 -3.73
CA VAL A 67 -0.34 7.01 -3.51
C VAL A 67 -0.96 7.20 -2.13
N HIS A 68 -1.40 6.11 -1.48
CA HIS A 68 -2.01 6.13 -0.16
C HIS A 68 -0.99 6.05 0.98
N HIS A 69 0.31 5.89 0.70
CA HIS A 69 1.33 5.66 1.71
C HIS A 69 1.45 6.81 2.72
N THR A 70 1.42 8.06 2.27
CA THR A 70 1.48 9.22 3.17
C THR A 70 0.29 9.24 4.13
N PHE A 71 -0.91 8.92 3.62
CA PHE A 71 -2.11 8.86 4.44
C PHE A 71 -2.05 7.72 5.47
N ARG A 72 -1.54 6.54 5.07
CA ARG A 72 -1.25 5.43 6.00
C ARG A 72 -0.33 5.89 7.12
N SER A 73 0.80 6.53 6.80
CA SER A 73 1.78 6.95 7.79
C SER A 73 1.18 7.93 8.80
N LEU A 74 0.41 8.92 8.33
CA LEU A 74 -0.30 9.86 9.19
C LEU A 74 -1.31 9.16 10.12
N LEU A 75 -2.06 8.18 9.62
CA LEU A 75 -3.04 7.43 10.43
C LEU A 75 -2.39 6.50 11.46
N CYS A 76 -1.32 5.81 11.08
CA CYS A 76 -0.69 4.79 11.92
C CYS A 76 0.33 5.34 12.91
N HIS A 77 1.00 6.44 12.56
CA HIS A 77 2.17 6.96 13.27
C HIS A 77 2.07 8.45 13.63
N GLY A 78 1.06 9.15 13.11
CA GLY A 78 0.79 10.54 13.47
C GLY A 78 -0.04 10.69 14.75
N THR A 79 -0.29 11.95 15.10
CA THR A 79 -1.29 12.35 16.08
C THR A 79 -2.56 12.81 15.37
N ALA A 80 -3.70 12.51 15.99
CA ALA A 80 -5.02 12.87 15.48
C ALA A 80 -5.71 13.82 16.47
N THR A 81 -6.30 14.89 15.94
CA THR A 81 -7.17 15.79 16.69
C THR A 81 -8.45 15.98 15.91
N VAL A 82 -9.59 15.73 16.55
CA VAL A 82 -10.90 16.04 15.98
C VAL A 82 -11.30 17.43 16.45
N THR A 83 -11.67 18.31 15.51
CA THR A 83 -12.18 19.65 15.80
C THR A 83 -13.58 19.79 15.21
N VAL A 84 -14.35 20.77 15.70
CA VAL A 84 -15.70 21.09 15.20
C VAL A 84 -15.74 22.57 14.86
N ASP A 85 -16.24 22.92 13.68
CA ASP A 85 -16.38 24.31 13.25
C ASP A 85 -17.65 24.97 13.83
N HIS A 86 -17.82 26.27 13.60
CA HIS A 86 -18.97 27.04 14.06
C HIS A 86 -20.33 26.57 13.48
N ARG A 87 -20.31 25.70 12.45
CA ARG A 87 -21.50 25.12 11.82
C ARG A 87 -21.75 23.68 12.30
N GLY A 88 -20.97 23.20 13.28
CA GLY A 88 -21.09 21.84 13.79
C GLY A 88 -20.43 20.76 12.92
N ARG A 89 -19.64 21.14 11.90
CA ARG A 89 -18.96 20.17 11.04
C ARG A 89 -17.64 19.75 11.66
N TRP A 90 -17.43 18.44 11.76
CA TRP A 90 -16.18 17.91 12.28
C TRP A 90 -15.07 17.96 11.23
N HIS A 91 -13.83 18.12 11.69
CA HIS A 91 -12.64 18.00 10.88
C HIS A 91 -11.62 17.13 11.63
N LEU A 92 -10.93 16.25 10.92
CA LEU A 92 -9.83 15.47 11.45
C LEU A 92 -8.50 16.12 11.05
N VAL A 93 -7.71 16.50 12.04
CA VAL A 93 -6.36 17.03 11.84
C VAL A 93 -5.36 15.95 12.20
N LEU A 94 -4.66 15.43 11.19
CA LEU A 94 -3.56 14.49 11.32
C LEU A 94 -2.23 15.24 11.24
N LYS A 95 -1.30 14.95 12.14
CA LYS A 95 0.04 15.54 12.15
C LYS A 95 1.08 14.47 12.39
N MET A 96 2.24 14.57 11.75
CA MET A 96 3.36 13.66 11.98
C MET A 96 4.67 14.42 11.85
N LEU A 97 5.62 14.09 12.73
CA LEU A 97 7.02 14.51 12.61
C LEU A 97 7.83 13.29 12.19
N THR A 98 8.52 13.39 11.06
CA THR A 98 9.42 12.35 10.56
C THR A 98 10.81 12.94 10.32
N PHE A 99 11.79 12.07 10.08
CA PHE A 99 13.13 12.48 9.66
C PHE A 99 13.39 11.96 8.24
N ARG A 100 13.81 12.83 7.34
CA ARG A 100 14.21 12.48 5.97
C ARG A 100 15.59 13.06 5.70
N SER A 101 16.55 12.19 5.36
CA SER A 101 17.96 12.58 5.16
C SER A 101 18.56 13.35 6.35
N GLY A 102 18.14 13.02 7.57
CA GLY A 102 18.56 13.69 8.80
C GLY A 102 17.79 14.97 9.15
N GLU A 103 16.91 15.45 8.27
CA GLU A 103 16.12 16.65 8.50
C GLU A 103 14.72 16.34 9.03
N ALA A 104 14.27 17.16 9.99
CA ALA A 104 12.92 17.08 10.54
C ALA A 104 11.87 17.54 9.52
N VAL A 105 11.01 16.63 9.08
CA VAL A 105 9.87 16.89 8.19
C VAL A 105 8.57 16.81 8.97
N ARG A 106 7.83 17.92 9.01
CA ARG A 106 6.50 17.98 9.62
C ARG A 106 5.43 17.87 8.54
N GLU A 107 4.62 16.83 8.62
CA GLU A 107 3.48 16.60 7.73
C GLU A 107 2.18 16.89 8.49
N SER A 108 1.22 17.52 7.82
CA SER A 108 -0.12 17.72 8.35
C SER A 108 -1.16 17.54 7.27
N MET A 109 -2.28 16.92 7.63
CA MET A 109 -3.43 16.74 6.76
C MET A 109 -4.69 17.10 7.57
N VAL A 110 -5.53 17.95 6.99
CA VAL A 110 -6.89 18.20 7.50
C VAL A 110 -7.84 17.49 6.57
N ILE A 111 -8.81 16.78 7.14
CA ILE A 111 -9.79 15.99 6.40
C ILE A 111 -11.16 16.32 6.95
N ASP A 112 -12.08 16.75 6.08
CA ASP A 112 -13.50 16.84 6.43
C ASP A 112 -14.25 15.52 6.15
N GLU A 113 -15.54 15.49 6.43
CA GLU A 113 -16.35 14.28 6.25
C GLU A 113 -16.44 13.79 4.80
N GLU A 114 -16.57 14.72 3.85
CA GLU A 114 -16.68 14.40 2.42
C GLU A 114 -15.34 13.83 1.92
N GLU A 115 -14.24 14.51 2.22
CA GLU A 115 -12.89 14.06 1.89
C GLU A 115 -12.57 12.70 2.52
N ALA A 116 -13.05 12.43 3.74
CA ALA A 116 -12.87 11.14 4.41
C ALA A 116 -13.60 10.02 3.65
N ALA A 117 -14.85 10.27 3.23
CA ALA A 117 -15.65 9.31 2.47
C ALA A 117 -15.06 9.02 1.08
N GLU A 118 -14.58 10.05 0.38
CA GLU A 118 -13.90 9.92 -0.90
C GLU A 118 -12.61 9.10 -0.77
N ARG A 119 -11.78 9.41 0.23
CA ARG A 119 -10.54 8.67 0.51
C ARG A 119 -10.80 7.21 0.83
N LEU A 120 -11.84 6.91 1.61
CA LEU A 120 -12.22 5.54 1.93
C LEU A 120 -12.63 4.78 0.65
N THR A 121 -13.43 5.42 -0.21
CA THR A 121 -13.85 4.85 -1.50
C THR A 121 -12.64 4.57 -2.39
N ALA A 122 -11.71 5.52 -2.49
CA ALA A 122 -10.48 5.37 -3.27
C ALA A 122 -9.58 4.26 -2.73
N LEU A 123 -9.38 4.20 -1.41
CA LEU A 123 -8.63 3.15 -0.73
C LEU A 123 -9.21 1.77 -1.02
N HIS A 124 -10.52 1.63 -0.83
CA HIS A 124 -11.22 0.37 -1.05
C HIS A 124 -11.07 -0.11 -2.50
N ALA A 125 -11.29 0.79 -3.46
CA ALA A 125 -11.16 0.47 -4.88
C ALA A 125 -9.71 0.11 -5.27
N SER A 126 -8.72 0.83 -4.75
CA SER A 126 -7.30 0.57 -4.99
C SER A 126 -6.87 -0.79 -4.41
N ARG A 127 -7.27 -1.09 -3.17
CA ARG A 127 -7.04 -2.41 -2.54
C ARG A 127 -7.67 -3.54 -3.37
N GLN A 128 -8.95 -3.43 -3.72
CA GLN A 128 -9.65 -4.47 -4.48
C GLN A 128 -8.95 -4.74 -5.82
N ARG A 129 -8.51 -3.69 -6.52
CA ARG A 129 -7.74 -3.84 -7.76
C ARG A 129 -6.43 -4.57 -7.50
N LEU A 130 -5.65 -4.15 -6.51
CA LEU A 130 -4.37 -4.79 -6.17
C LEU A 130 -4.57 -6.27 -5.83
N GLU A 131 -5.47 -6.60 -4.90
CA GLU A 131 -5.78 -7.99 -4.54
C GLU A 131 -6.25 -8.82 -5.74
N GLY A 132 -7.11 -8.25 -6.60
CA GLY A 132 -7.55 -8.90 -7.82
C GLY A 132 -6.40 -9.23 -8.77
N ARG A 133 -5.46 -8.29 -8.96
CA ARG A 133 -4.28 -8.51 -9.80
C ARG A 133 -3.32 -9.54 -9.21
N LEU A 134 -3.09 -9.52 -7.91
CA LEU A 134 -2.24 -10.50 -7.23
C LEU A 134 -2.82 -11.92 -7.31
N ARG A 135 -4.13 -12.07 -7.09
CA ARG A 135 -4.81 -13.37 -7.28
C ARG A 135 -4.75 -13.84 -8.72
N GLY A 136 -4.95 -12.94 -9.69
CA GLY A 136 -4.85 -13.28 -11.11
C GLY A 136 -3.44 -13.74 -11.51
N MET A 137 -2.40 -13.05 -11.03
CA MET A 137 -1.01 -13.41 -11.28
C MET A 137 -0.65 -14.77 -10.70
N THR A 138 -0.92 -15.00 -9.42
CA THR A 138 -0.62 -16.27 -8.73
C THR A 138 -1.37 -17.45 -9.35
N ALA A 139 -2.67 -17.27 -9.69
CA ALA A 139 -3.44 -18.29 -10.39
C ALA A 139 -2.93 -18.58 -11.81
N GLY A 140 -2.33 -17.59 -12.48
CA GLY A 140 -1.73 -17.75 -13.81
C GLY A 140 -0.43 -18.58 -13.78
N ILE A 141 0.33 -18.50 -12.69
CA ILE A 141 1.59 -19.26 -12.51
C ILE A 141 1.33 -20.74 -12.22
N CYS A 142 0.20 -21.09 -11.59
CA CYS A 142 -0.18 -22.47 -11.32
C CYS A 142 -0.64 -23.27 -12.56
N ARG A 143 -0.75 -22.65 -13.74
CA ARG A 143 -1.25 -23.27 -14.97
C ARG A 143 -0.11 -23.60 -15.91
#